data_AF-A0A5J6VPT0-F1
#
_entry.id   AF-A0A5J6VPT0-F1
#
_cell.length_a   1.000
_cell.length_b   1.000
_cell.length_c   1.000
_cell.angle_alpha   90.00
_cell.angle_beta   90.00
_cell.angle_gamma   90.00
#
_symmetry.space_group_name_H-M   'P 1'
#
loop_
_entity.id
_entity.type
_entity.pdbx_description
1 polymer ?
#
loop_
_entity_poly.entity_id
_entity_poly.type
_entity_poly.pdbx_seq_one_letter_code
_entity_poly.pdbx_strand_id
1 'polypeptide(L)'
;MKRSFRFMMVLTGMALLGGCSESDNLSHLQAFVANGPKISAHVTPLPKTPAYQPKAYENPTNRDPFTSFSELLLRKEAAAASTGPRPASHGPLQPLEKYALSSLSVTGIVRDSQGKLWAVFLTPDHKVYRATVGSYIGTHDGRIVHIDDGMTKRSVTVEQFMPNAFGGFQKEQTVLQMQNSH
;
A
#
# COMPACT_ATOMS: atom_id res chain seq x y z
N MET A 1 26.22 114.46 -30.16
CA MET A 1 27.33 113.54 -29.83
C MET A 1 26.90 112.31 -29.00
N LYS A 2 25.97 112.40 -28.03
CA LYS A 2 25.54 111.26 -27.18
C LYS A 2 24.91 110.06 -27.92
N ARG A 3 24.28 110.26 -29.08
CA ARG A 3 23.66 109.18 -29.88
C ARG A 3 24.68 108.28 -30.61
N SER A 4 25.79 108.86 -31.07
CA SER A 4 26.85 108.11 -31.76
C SER A 4 27.66 107.25 -30.79
N PHE A 5 27.92 107.75 -29.57
CA PHE A 5 28.61 106.99 -28.51
C PHE A 5 27.82 105.75 -28.05
N ARG A 6 26.49 105.87 -27.96
CA ARG A 6 25.61 104.73 -27.64
C ARG A 6 25.63 103.65 -28.73
N PHE A 7 25.69 104.06 -30.00
CA PHE A 7 25.79 103.12 -31.11
C PHE A 7 27.14 102.38 -31.14
N MET A 8 28.24 103.09 -30.86
CA MET A 8 29.58 102.50 -30.81
C MET A 8 29.71 101.49 -29.66
N MET A 9 29.12 101.77 -28.50
CA MET A 9 29.12 100.86 -27.35
C MET A 9 28.30 99.58 -27.61
N VAL A 10 27.18 99.69 -28.33
CA VAL A 10 26.37 98.52 -28.75
C VAL A 10 27.10 97.68 -29.78
N LEU A 11 27.81 98.30 -30.73
CA LEU A 11 28.57 97.59 -31.77
C LEU A 11 29.76 96.82 -31.17
N THR A 12 30.50 97.43 -30.23
CA THR A 12 31.57 96.75 -29.48
C THR A 12 31.02 95.62 -28.61
N GLY A 13 29.84 95.80 -28.01
CA GLY A 13 29.14 94.74 -27.30
C GLY A 13 28.87 93.54 -28.21
N MET A 14 28.31 93.75 -29.39
CA MET A 14 27.97 92.70 -30.36
C MET A 14 29.18 91.89 -30.84
N ALA A 15 30.35 92.53 -30.97
CA ALA A 15 31.59 91.87 -31.40
C ALA A 15 32.16 90.90 -30.34
N LEU A 16 31.87 91.13 -29.06
CA LEU A 16 32.33 90.27 -27.96
C LEU A 16 31.51 88.97 -27.81
N LEU A 17 30.36 88.83 -28.49
CA LEU A 17 29.55 87.60 -28.47
C LEU A 17 30.00 86.52 -29.48
N GLY A 18 31.00 86.78 -30.32
CA GLY A 18 31.43 85.86 -31.38
C GLY A 18 32.49 84.82 -31.00
N GLY A 19 32.87 84.71 -29.73
CA GLY A 19 34.06 83.95 -29.30
C GLY A 19 33.89 82.46 -28.96
N CYS A 20 32.67 81.90 -29.00
CA CYS A 20 32.45 80.48 -28.68
C CYS A 20 31.95 79.70 -29.90
N SER A 21 32.88 79.14 -30.68
CA SER A 21 32.59 78.08 -31.64
C SER A 21 33.59 76.94 -31.48
N GLU A 22 33.45 76.14 -30.42
CA GLU A 22 34.21 74.89 -30.25
C GLU A 22 33.43 73.75 -30.92
N SER A 23 33.56 73.66 -32.24
CA SER A 23 32.87 72.67 -33.08
C SER A 23 33.51 71.27 -33.09
N ASP A 24 34.75 71.13 -32.60
CA ASP A 24 35.52 69.88 -32.66
C ASP A 24 35.04 68.80 -31.67
N ASN A 25 34.44 69.20 -30.53
CA ASN A 25 33.98 68.21 -29.54
C ASN A 25 32.69 67.49 -29.96
N LEU A 26 31.84 68.14 -30.77
CA LEU A 26 30.58 67.56 -31.21
C LEU A 26 30.78 66.46 -32.25
N SER A 27 31.73 66.64 -33.17
CA SER A 27 32.03 65.62 -34.19
C SER A 27 32.62 64.36 -33.56
N HIS A 28 33.49 64.51 -32.56
CA HIS A 28 34.09 63.38 -31.85
C HIS A 28 33.06 62.62 -30.98
N LEU A 29 32.15 63.34 -30.29
CA LEU A 29 31.05 62.72 -29.56
C LEU A 29 30.09 61.96 -30.48
N GLN A 30 29.76 62.54 -31.64
CA GLN A 30 28.91 61.87 -32.63
C GLN A 30 29.60 60.62 -33.18
N ALA A 31 30.90 60.67 -33.47
CA ALA A 31 31.67 59.51 -33.90
C ALA A 31 31.74 58.41 -32.82
N PHE A 32 31.93 58.79 -31.55
CA PHE A 32 31.94 57.86 -30.43
C PHE A 32 30.59 57.15 -30.25
N VAL A 33 29.48 57.90 -30.33
CA VAL A 33 28.13 57.33 -30.26
C VAL A 33 27.84 56.43 -31.47
N ALA A 34 28.29 56.81 -32.66
CA ALA A 34 28.10 56.02 -33.88
C ALA A 34 28.90 54.71 -33.89
N ASN A 35 30.12 54.73 -33.33
CA ASN A 35 31.03 53.57 -33.28
C ASN A 35 30.90 52.72 -32.01
N GLY A 36 30.02 53.11 -31.08
CA GLY A 36 29.73 52.33 -29.89
C GLY A 36 29.05 50.99 -30.23
N PRO A 37 29.30 49.92 -29.45
CA PRO A 37 28.70 48.61 -29.68
C PRO A 37 27.17 48.69 -29.55
N LYS A 38 26.46 48.42 -30.65
CA LYS A 38 25.00 48.30 -30.65
C LYS A 38 24.61 46.93 -30.09
N ILE A 39 24.39 46.86 -28.79
CA ILE A 39 23.97 45.62 -28.13
C ILE A 39 22.47 45.42 -28.41
N SER A 40 22.16 44.66 -29.46
CA SER A 40 20.83 44.08 -29.62
C SER A 40 20.78 42.83 -28.75
N ALA A 41 20.38 42.99 -27.49
CA ALA A 41 20.16 41.85 -26.62
C ALA A 41 18.93 41.08 -27.12
N HIS A 42 19.16 40.00 -27.88
CA HIS A 42 18.11 39.05 -28.19
C HIS A 42 17.77 38.27 -26.92
N VAL A 43 16.91 38.84 -26.08
CA VAL A 43 16.39 38.17 -24.89
C VAL A 43 15.38 37.14 -25.36
N THR A 44 15.67 35.85 -25.13
CA THR A 44 14.66 34.81 -25.36
C THR A 44 13.47 35.10 -24.46
N PRO A 45 12.25 35.26 -25.00
CA PRO A 45 11.08 35.50 -24.17
C PRO A 45 10.91 34.32 -23.21
N LEU A 46 10.50 34.64 -21.98
CA LEU A 46 10.25 33.61 -20.96
C LEU A 46 9.28 32.56 -21.52
N PRO A 47 9.54 31.26 -21.26
CA PRO A 47 8.64 30.21 -21.67
C PRO A 47 7.25 30.47 -21.09
N LYS A 48 6.21 30.35 -21.93
CA LYS A 48 4.84 30.52 -21.48
C LYS A 48 4.51 29.44 -20.44
N THR A 49 3.92 29.85 -19.33
CA THR A 49 3.39 28.90 -18.35
C THR A 49 2.33 28.02 -19.01
N PRO A 50 2.39 26.69 -18.85
CA PRO A 50 1.37 25.80 -19.40
C PRO A 50 0.01 26.18 -18.81
N ALA A 51 -1.02 26.21 -19.66
CA ALA A 51 -2.38 26.42 -19.21
C ALA A 51 -2.80 25.23 -18.32
N TYR A 52 -3.45 25.53 -17.19
CA TYR A 52 -4.05 24.52 -16.34
C TYR A 52 -5.12 23.76 -17.12
N GLN A 53 -4.94 22.45 -17.29
CA GLN A 53 -5.96 21.57 -17.85
C GLN A 53 -6.59 20.77 -16.71
N PRO A 54 -7.86 21.06 -16.33
CA PRO A 54 -8.55 20.24 -15.35
C PRO A 54 -8.75 18.84 -15.93
N LYS A 55 -8.22 17.83 -15.24
CA LYS A 55 -8.58 16.45 -15.54
C LYS A 55 -9.91 16.15 -14.87
N ALA A 56 -10.83 15.57 -15.62
CA ALA A 56 -12.03 15.01 -15.03
C ALA A 56 -11.65 13.87 -14.08
N TYR A 57 -12.33 13.81 -12.94
CA TYR A 57 -12.19 12.68 -12.03
C TYR A 57 -12.91 11.47 -12.65
N GLU A 58 -12.14 10.45 -13.03
CA GLU A 58 -12.66 9.19 -13.53
C GLU A 58 -12.56 8.14 -12.42
N ASN A 59 -13.71 7.60 -12.01
CA ASN A 59 -13.80 6.48 -11.07
C ASN A 59 -14.39 5.25 -11.77
N PRO A 60 -13.61 4.58 -12.63
CA PRO A 60 -14.12 3.47 -13.44
C PRO A 60 -14.57 2.27 -12.61
N THR A 61 -14.04 2.12 -11.39
CA THR A 61 -14.40 1.04 -10.47
C THR A 61 -15.56 1.39 -9.53
N ASN A 62 -16.09 2.62 -9.61
CA ASN A 62 -17.08 3.19 -8.68
C ASN A 62 -16.73 2.94 -7.20
N ARG A 63 -15.42 2.91 -6.90
CA ARG A 63 -14.86 2.60 -5.58
C ARG A 63 -14.81 3.89 -4.78
N ASP A 64 -15.30 3.87 -3.54
CA ASP A 64 -15.14 5.00 -2.65
C ASP A 64 -13.64 5.28 -2.41
N PRO A 65 -13.15 6.50 -2.73
CA PRO A 65 -11.73 6.84 -2.63
C PRO A 65 -11.23 6.91 -1.19
N PHE A 66 -12.12 6.96 -0.19
CA PHE A 66 -11.77 7.04 1.23
C PHE A 66 -11.85 5.70 1.95
N THR A 67 -12.30 4.63 1.29
CA THR A 67 -12.26 3.30 1.90
C THR A 67 -10.81 2.82 2.03
N SER A 68 -10.43 2.50 3.26
CA SER A 68 -9.11 1.94 3.55
C SER A 68 -8.97 0.53 2.98
N PHE A 69 -7.73 0.09 2.73
CA PHE A 69 -7.48 -1.27 2.24
C PHE A 69 -7.93 -2.34 3.25
N SER A 70 -7.73 -2.08 4.55
CA SER A 70 -8.20 -2.97 5.62
C SER A 70 -9.71 -3.11 5.60
N GLU A 71 -10.45 -2.02 5.52
CA GLU A 71 -11.92 -2.05 5.48
C GLU A 71 -12.45 -2.83 4.28
N LEU A 72 -11.80 -2.76 3.12
CA LEU A 72 -12.15 -3.60 1.97
C LEU A 72 -11.92 -5.09 2.22
N LEU A 73 -10.83 -5.46 2.89
CA LEU A 73 -10.58 -6.85 3.29
C LEU A 73 -11.66 -7.33 4.25
N LEU A 74 -11.98 -6.54 5.28
CA LEU A 74 -13.04 -6.86 6.25
C LEU A 74 -14.40 -7.02 5.55
N ARG A 75 -14.75 -6.13 4.61
CA ARG A 75 -16.03 -6.18 3.89
C ARG A 75 -16.11 -7.39 2.96
N LYS A 76 -15.01 -7.74 2.31
CA LYS A 76 -14.89 -8.96 1.50
C LYS A 76 -15.04 -10.22 2.36
N GLU A 77 -14.41 -10.24 3.52
CA GLU A 77 -14.46 -11.38 4.45
C GLU A 77 -15.84 -11.52 5.09
N ALA A 78 -16.49 -10.42 5.46
CA ALA A 78 -17.88 -10.39 5.91
C ALA A 78 -18.86 -10.88 4.82
N ALA A 79 -18.65 -10.49 3.56
CA ALA A 79 -19.46 -11.00 2.45
C ALA A 79 -19.29 -12.53 2.28
N ALA A 80 -18.07 -13.04 2.46
CA ALA A 80 -17.77 -14.47 2.43
C ALA A 80 -18.29 -15.23 3.66
N ALA A 81 -18.55 -14.57 4.79
CA ALA A 81 -19.07 -15.21 5.99
C ALA A 81 -20.48 -15.81 5.78
N SER A 82 -21.28 -15.24 4.88
CA SER A 82 -22.61 -15.78 4.52
C SER A 82 -22.55 -17.06 3.66
N THR A 83 -21.41 -17.32 3.00
CA THR A 83 -21.19 -18.47 2.10
C THR A 83 -20.08 -19.41 2.57
N GLY A 84 -19.58 -19.21 3.80
CA GLY A 84 -18.47 -19.97 4.36
C GLY A 84 -18.79 -21.45 4.61
N PRO A 85 -17.76 -22.31 4.69
CA PRO A 85 -17.92 -23.73 4.94
C PRO A 85 -18.53 -23.95 6.33
N ARG A 86 -19.70 -24.59 6.41
CA ARG A 86 -20.41 -24.83 7.68
C ARG A 86 -20.21 -26.27 8.14
N PRO A 87 -20.17 -26.55 9.46
CA PRO A 87 -20.19 -27.92 9.95
C PRO A 87 -21.42 -28.64 9.40
N ALA A 88 -21.20 -29.79 8.77
CA ALA A 88 -22.30 -30.62 8.31
C ALA A 88 -22.88 -31.37 9.51
N SER A 89 -24.20 -31.48 9.58
CA SER A 89 -24.81 -32.40 10.55
C SER A 89 -24.39 -33.82 10.20
N HIS A 90 -23.60 -34.45 11.06
CA HIS A 90 -23.39 -35.89 11.04
C HIS A 90 -24.40 -36.57 11.97
N GLY A 91 -24.34 -37.90 12.01
CA GLY A 91 -25.21 -38.73 12.84
C GLY A 91 -24.93 -38.57 14.35
N PRO A 92 -25.11 -39.63 15.15
CA PRO A 92 -24.86 -39.54 16.59
C PRO A 92 -23.45 -39.06 16.93
N LEU A 93 -23.35 -38.19 17.94
CA LEU A 93 -22.09 -37.70 18.51
C LEU A 93 -21.19 -38.87 18.93
N GLN A 94 -19.93 -38.84 18.47
CA GLN A 94 -18.88 -39.77 18.86
C GLN A 94 -18.32 -39.39 20.24
N PRO A 95 -17.76 -40.35 21.00
CA PRO A 95 -17.24 -40.08 22.35
C PRO A 95 -16.17 -38.99 22.40
N LEU A 96 -15.32 -38.90 21.37
CA LEU A 96 -14.20 -37.96 21.31
C LEU A 96 -14.61 -36.52 20.96
N GLU A 97 -15.85 -36.28 20.52
CA GLU A 97 -16.37 -34.94 20.21
C GLU A 97 -16.72 -34.12 21.45
N LYS A 98 -16.80 -34.78 22.61
CA LYS A 98 -17.08 -34.14 23.90
C LYS A 98 -15.87 -33.41 24.47
N TYR A 99 -14.68 -33.64 23.92
CA TYR A 99 -13.41 -33.11 24.44
C TYR A 99 -12.87 -32.06 23.49
N ALA A 100 -12.24 -31.02 24.04
CA ALA A 100 -11.52 -30.06 23.20
C ALA A 100 -10.32 -30.75 22.54
N LEU A 101 -10.00 -30.39 21.29
CA LEU A 101 -8.90 -31.03 20.57
C LEU A 101 -7.56 -30.89 21.30
N SER A 102 -7.34 -29.75 21.96
CA SER A 102 -6.16 -29.46 22.78
C SER A 102 -6.05 -30.32 24.05
N SER A 103 -7.15 -30.93 24.50
CA SER A 103 -7.18 -31.81 25.67
C SER A 103 -6.94 -33.28 25.33
N LEU A 104 -6.90 -33.63 24.03
CA LEU A 104 -6.68 -34.98 23.56
C LEU A 104 -5.19 -35.21 23.29
N SER A 105 -4.65 -36.28 23.86
CA SER A 105 -3.27 -36.72 23.57
C SER A 105 -3.28 -37.96 22.69
N VAL A 106 -2.49 -37.94 21.61
CA VAL A 106 -2.25 -39.14 20.80
C VAL A 106 -1.20 -40.00 21.50
N THR A 107 -1.59 -41.17 21.98
CA THR A 107 -0.70 -42.11 22.71
C THR A 107 -0.15 -43.22 21.82
N GLY A 108 -0.76 -43.46 20.67
CA GLY A 108 -0.28 -44.50 19.76
C GLY A 108 -1.04 -44.55 18.46
N ILE A 109 -0.48 -45.27 17.49
CA ILE A 109 -1.13 -45.59 16.23
C ILE A 109 -1.00 -47.10 16.04
N VAL A 110 -2.12 -47.77 15.81
CA VAL A 110 -2.19 -49.22 15.61
C VAL A 110 -2.73 -49.51 14.22
N ARG A 111 -2.19 -50.55 13.60
CA ARG A 111 -2.67 -51.09 12.33
C ARG A 111 -3.47 -52.35 12.62
N ASP A 112 -4.69 -52.43 12.11
CA ASP A 112 -5.49 -53.65 12.24
C ASP A 112 -5.07 -54.73 11.24
N SER A 113 -5.67 -55.91 11.34
CA SER A 113 -5.38 -57.05 10.46
C SER A 113 -5.74 -56.79 8.99
N GLN A 114 -6.59 -55.81 8.71
CA GLN A 114 -6.97 -55.40 7.35
C GLN A 114 -6.08 -54.26 6.82
N GLY A 115 -5.07 -53.84 7.60
CA GLY A 115 -4.13 -52.79 7.23
C GLY A 115 -4.62 -51.36 7.53
N LYS A 116 -5.80 -51.19 8.14
CA LYS A 116 -6.35 -49.87 8.47
C LYS A 116 -5.66 -49.29 9.69
N LEU A 117 -5.33 -48.00 9.61
CA LEU A 117 -4.70 -47.26 10.71
C LEU A 117 -5.76 -46.71 11.68
N TRP A 118 -5.47 -46.86 12.96
CA TRP A 118 -6.26 -46.37 14.07
C TRP A 118 -5.36 -45.56 14.99
N ALA A 119 -5.73 -44.31 15.23
CA ALA A 119 -5.11 -43.48 16.24
C ALA A 119 -5.74 -43.76 17.60
N VAL A 120 -4.90 -43.84 18.63
CA VAL A 120 -5.28 -44.07 20.02
C VAL A 120 -5.14 -42.74 20.76
N PHE A 121 -6.25 -42.29 21.34
CA PHE A 121 -6.36 -41.03 22.05
C PHE A 121 -6.57 -41.28 23.54
N LEU A 122 -5.83 -40.56 24.36
CA LEU A 122 -6.07 -40.41 25.79
C LEU A 122 -6.85 -39.12 26.02
N THR A 123 -7.99 -39.25 26.69
CA THR A 123 -8.85 -38.13 27.08
C THR A 123 -8.46 -37.58 28.46
N PRO A 124 -8.87 -36.34 28.80
CA PRO A 124 -8.57 -35.74 30.10
C PRO A 124 -9.19 -36.50 31.29
N ASP A 125 -10.20 -37.33 31.07
CA ASP A 125 -10.77 -38.23 32.09
C ASP A 125 -10.05 -39.59 32.17
N HIS A 126 -8.84 -39.68 31.62
CA HIS A 126 -7.98 -40.88 31.60
C HIS A 126 -8.60 -42.09 30.89
N LYS A 127 -9.53 -41.87 29.96
CA LYS A 127 -10.07 -42.94 29.10
C LYS A 127 -9.32 -43.01 27.78
N VAL A 128 -9.31 -44.20 27.21
CA VAL A 128 -8.68 -44.46 25.92
C VAL A 128 -9.75 -44.73 24.88
N TYR A 129 -9.68 -43.98 23.78
CA TYR A 129 -10.54 -44.18 22.62
C TYR A 129 -9.70 -44.37 21.37
N ARG A 130 -10.21 -45.16 20.44
CA ARG A 130 -9.61 -45.32 19.11
C ARG A 130 -10.48 -44.63 18.06
N ALA A 131 -9.84 -43.96 17.12
CA ALA A 131 -10.50 -43.33 16.00
C ALA A 131 -9.65 -43.50 14.74
N THR A 132 -10.29 -43.41 13.57
CA THR A 132 -9.64 -43.63 12.27
C THR A 132 -9.97 -42.47 11.33
N VAL A 133 -9.39 -42.48 10.13
CA VAL A 133 -9.68 -41.48 9.12
C VAL A 133 -11.19 -41.42 8.87
N GLY A 134 -11.75 -40.21 8.96
CA GLY A 134 -13.18 -39.93 8.84
C GLY A 134 -13.96 -39.89 10.16
N SER A 135 -13.37 -40.33 11.28
CA SER A 135 -13.98 -40.15 12.61
C SER A 135 -14.02 -38.69 13.03
N TYR A 136 -15.02 -38.33 13.83
CA TYR A 136 -15.19 -37.00 14.40
C TYR A 136 -14.64 -36.95 15.83
N ILE A 137 -13.86 -35.92 16.11
CA ILE A 137 -13.17 -35.65 17.38
C ILE A 137 -13.14 -34.15 17.63
N GLY A 138 -13.03 -33.72 18.89
CA GLY A 138 -12.98 -32.29 19.19
C GLY A 138 -14.37 -31.66 19.25
N THR A 139 -14.49 -30.55 19.99
CA THR A 139 -15.74 -29.78 20.13
C THR A 139 -16.10 -28.90 18.93
N HIS A 140 -15.22 -28.81 17.93
CA HIS A 140 -15.34 -27.92 16.77
C HIS A 140 -15.53 -28.71 15.46
N ASP A 141 -16.32 -29.80 15.51
CA ASP A 141 -16.60 -30.68 14.37
C ASP A 141 -15.31 -31.16 13.67
N GLY A 142 -14.30 -31.49 14.47
CA GLY A 142 -13.01 -31.93 13.97
C GLY A 142 -13.11 -33.31 13.32
N ARG A 143 -12.65 -33.45 12.08
CA ARG A 143 -12.62 -34.71 11.36
C ARG A 143 -11.19 -35.14 11.10
N ILE A 144 -10.85 -36.39 11.43
CA ILE A 144 -9.54 -36.95 11.11
C ILE A 144 -9.42 -37.10 9.59
N VAL A 145 -8.50 -36.34 8.99
CA VAL A 145 -8.26 -36.38 7.53
C VAL A 145 -7.06 -37.25 7.18
N HIS A 146 -6.09 -37.39 8.09
CA HIS A 146 -4.90 -38.19 7.86
C HIS A 146 -4.32 -38.74 9.17
N ILE A 147 -3.74 -39.93 9.09
CA ILE A 147 -2.97 -40.56 10.18
C ILE A 147 -1.63 -40.96 9.58
N ASP A 148 -0.56 -40.40 10.11
CA ASP A 148 0.83 -40.67 9.73
C ASP A 148 1.45 -41.62 10.76
N ASP A 149 1.76 -42.85 10.32
CA ASP A 149 2.42 -43.89 11.12
C ASP A 149 3.93 -44.01 10.86
N GLY A 150 4.54 -42.98 10.29
CA GLY A 150 5.96 -42.93 9.95
C GLY A 150 6.90 -43.24 11.11
N MET A 151 8.10 -43.74 10.79
CA MET A 151 9.11 -44.10 11.80
C MET A 151 9.66 -42.89 12.56
N THR A 152 9.74 -41.72 11.91
CA THR A 152 10.37 -40.51 12.46
C THR A 152 9.36 -39.58 13.14
N LYS A 153 8.14 -39.49 12.61
CA LYS A 153 7.07 -38.64 13.15
C LYS A 153 5.75 -39.39 13.04
N ARG A 154 5.07 -39.56 14.18
CA ARG A 154 3.72 -40.13 14.24
C ARG A 154 2.75 -39.02 14.57
N SER A 155 1.78 -38.79 13.71
CA SER A 155 0.85 -37.67 13.86
C SER A 155 -0.53 -37.97 13.32
N VAL A 156 -1.51 -37.21 13.79
CA VAL A 156 -2.88 -37.24 13.31
C VAL A 156 -3.28 -35.85 12.88
N THR A 157 -3.67 -35.71 11.61
CA THR A 157 -4.16 -34.44 11.06
C THR A 157 -5.67 -34.40 11.14
N VAL A 158 -6.18 -33.29 11.68
CA VAL A 158 -7.58 -33.06 11.98
C VAL A 158 -8.00 -31.75 11.31
N GLU A 159 -9.07 -31.78 10.53
CA GLU A 159 -9.69 -30.58 9.97
C GLU A 159 -10.89 -30.20 10.84
N GLN A 160 -10.90 -28.98 11.39
CA GLN A 160 -11.94 -28.48 12.29
C GLN A 160 -12.55 -27.18 11.79
N PHE A 161 -13.73 -26.82 12.29
CA PHE A 161 -14.46 -25.61 11.94
C PHE A 161 -14.39 -24.61 13.09
N MET A 162 -13.62 -23.54 12.91
CA MET A 162 -13.51 -22.46 13.90
C MET A 162 -14.42 -21.29 13.53
N PRO A 163 -15.09 -20.66 14.50
CA PRO A 163 -15.87 -19.44 14.25
C PRO A 163 -14.92 -18.29 13.87
N ASN A 164 -15.27 -17.55 12.82
CA ASN A 164 -14.56 -16.34 12.40
C ASN A 164 -15.16 -15.08 13.06
N ALA A 165 -14.46 -13.95 12.92
CA ALA A 165 -14.88 -12.67 13.50
C ALA A 165 -16.20 -12.10 12.91
N PHE A 166 -16.67 -12.64 11.79
CA PHE A 166 -17.84 -12.15 11.04
C PHE A 166 -19.06 -13.09 11.16
N GLY A 167 -19.04 -14.04 12.08
CA GLY A 167 -20.15 -14.97 12.34
C GLY A 167 -20.26 -16.16 11.38
N GLY A 168 -19.28 -16.35 10.50
CA GLY A 168 -19.10 -17.55 9.68
C GLY A 168 -18.15 -18.55 10.34
N PHE A 169 -17.86 -19.64 9.62
CA PHE A 169 -16.87 -20.63 10.03
C PHE A 169 -15.72 -20.68 9.02
N GLN A 170 -14.53 -20.99 9.53
CA GLN A 170 -13.34 -21.24 8.72
C GLN A 170 -12.77 -22.63 9.04
N LYS A 171 -12.31 -23.32 8.00
CA LYS A 171 -11.61 -24.59 8.16
C LYS A 171 -10.19 -24.35 8.64
N GLU A 172 -9.80 -25.07 9.67
CA GLU A 172 -8.45 -25.05 10.22
C GLU A 172 -7.93 -26.49 10.29
N GLN A 173 -6.66 -26.68 9.93
CA GLN A 173 -5.98 -27.97 10.05
C GLN A 173 -5.08 -27.95 11.28
N THR A 174 -5.35 -28.87 12.21
CA THR A 174 -4.53 -29.09 13.40
C THR A 174 -3.83 -30.43 13.29
N VAL A 175 -2.53 -30.46 13.57
CA VAL A 175 -1.73 -31.69 13.59
C VAL A 175 -1.42 -32.06 15.04
N LEU A 176 -1.98 -33.18 15.49
CA LEU A 176 -1.68 -33.75 16.80
C LEU A 176 -0.47 -34.69 16.68
N GLN A 177 0.64 -34.29 17.28
CA GLN A 177 1.83 -35.13 17.37
C GLN A 177 1.66 -36.15 18.50
N MET A 178 2.15 -37.37 18.27
CA MET A 178 2.19 -38.38 19.33
C MET A 178 3.12 -37.92 20.45
N GLN A 179 2.67 -38.01 21.70
CA GLN A 179 3.53 -37.74 22.85
C GLN A 179 4.55 -38.87 23.00
N ASN A 180 5.84 -38.54 22.95
CA ASN A 180 6.89 -39.47 23.32
C ASN A 180 6.84 -39.65 24.84
N SER A 181 6.57 -40.87 25.31
CA SER A 181 6.79 -41.22 26.71
C SER A 181 8.29 -41.20 26.99
N HIS A 182 8.73 -40.27 27.85
CA HIS A 182 10.05 -40.33 28.48
C HIS A 182 10.10 -41.43 29.53
#